data_AF-A0AAV9DE93-F1
#
_entry.id   AF-A0AAV9DE93-F1
#
_cell.length_a   1.000
_cell.length_b   1.000
_cell.length_c   1.000
_cell.angle_alpha   90.00
_cell.angle_beta   90.00
_cell.angle_gamma   90.00
#
_symmetry.space_group_name_H-M   'P 1'
#
loop_
_entity.id
_entity.type
_entity.pdbx_description
1 polymer ?
#
loop_
_entity_poly.entity_id
_entity_poly.type
_entity_poly.pdbx_seq_one_letter_code
_entity_poly.pdbx_strand_id
1 'polypeptide(L)'
;MPIIGAVISNTRDIGSLESRSTPPSGTSQGSIDMGDALEQPSTNPLTRIGSLQECACAITELVNERLEAGKHLEAFSVQLVILAVWKQALHICHAQAASALEGSPSPDVRYRGSSNKRHNPNARECRRGIESRGPAVLCSQIERDFLQEVCHAEELARDLGRIDETSEMPDAMEIIFQSALALGRHGGVEELMDNMESAAALYTKAVRLLSFLLIEAPSLILNPPFSLTSSDRIRLRTYIEILNNRQGQSRSHRMAMLKCDDQQSF
;
A
#
# COMPACT_ATOMS: atom_id res chain seq x y z
N MET A 1 15.72 3.19 9.32
CA MET A 1 15.93 1.79 9.74
C MET A 1 15.82 0.92 8.49
N PRO A 2 16.78 0.03 8.20
CA PRO A 2 16.68 -0.87 7.05
C PRO A 2 15.68 -2.01 7.33
N ILE A 3 14.97 -2.48 6.31
CA ILE A 3 14.11 -3.66 6.38
C ILE A 3 15.02 -4.90 6.41
N ILE A 4 15.10 -5.56 7.56
CA ILE A 4 15.97 -6.73 7.75
C ILE A 4 15.28 -7.94 7.10
N GLY A 5 15.68 -8.27 5.87
CA GLY A 5 15.26 -9.52 5.23
C GLY A 5 16.41 -10.52 5.16
N ALA A 6 16.08 -11.80 5.30
CA ALA A 6 17.03 -12.89 5.24
C ALA A 6 17.77 -12.93 3.88
N VAL A 7 19.10 -13.04 3.95
CA VAL A 7 19.98 -13.24 2.79
C VAL A 7 19.76 -14.66 2.27
N ILE A 8 19.28 -14.78 1.03
CA ILE A 8 19.26 -16.07 0.32
C ILE A 8 20.56 -16.15 -0.48
N SER A 9 21.58 -16.78 0.12
CA SER A 9 22.84 -17.07 -0.54
C SER A 9 22.65 -18.22 -1.54
N ASN A 10 22.53 -17.90 -2.83
CA ASN A 10 22.69 -18.89 -3.89
C ASN A 10 24.11 -18.78 -4.45
N THR A 11 25.01 -19.59 -3.89
CA THR A 11 26.33 -19.88 -4.40
C THR A 11 26.21 -20.66 -5.72
N ARG A 12 26.73 -20.09 -6.81
CA ARG A 12 27.24 -20.87 -7.95
C ARG A 12 28.51 -20.23 -8.48
N ASP A 13 29.62 -20.83 -8.08
CA ASP A 13 30.92 -20.77 -8.76
C ASP A 13 30.80 -21.24 -10.21
N ILE A 14 31.47 -20.53 -11.12
CA ILE A 14 32.12 -21.01 -12.36
C ILE A 14 33.15 -19.92 -12.74
N GLY A 15 34.42 -20.30 -12.88
CA GLY A 15 35.56 -19.38 -12.94
C GLY A 15 36.20 -19.14 -14.32
N SER A 16 37.27 -18.32 -14.28
CA SER A 16 38.44 -18.20 -15.20
C SER A 16 38.17 -17.82 -16.68
N LEU A 17 38.89 -16.95 -17.41
CA LEU A 17 40.26 -16.39 -17.38
C LEU A 17 40.30 -15.02 -18.14
N GLU A 18 41.12 -14.09 -17.62
CA GLU A 18 42.16 -13.26 -18.28
C GLU A 18 41.93 -12.20 -19.39
N SER A 19 42.38 -10.97 -19.05
CA SER A 19 43.09 -9.92 -19.85
C SER A 19 42.32 -8.97 -20.78
N ARG A 20 42.36 -7.64 -20.49
CA ARG A 20 43.35 -6.67 -21.01
C ARG A 20 43.07 -5.25 -20.48
N SER A 21 44.14 -4.53 -20.18
CA SER A 21 44.17 -3.17 -19.61
C SER A 21 44.03 -2.07 -20.68
N THR A 22 43.27 -1.00 -20.39
CA THR A 22 43.45 0.36 -20.96
C THR A 22 43.03 1.46 -19.97
N PRO A 23 43.73 2.62 -19.92
CA PRO A 23 43.57 3.70 -18.93
C PRO A 23 42.57 4.81 -19.38
N PRO A 24 42.31 5.87 -18.58
CA PRO A 24 40.99 6.48 -18.46
C PRO A 24 40.75 7.61 -19.46
N SER A 25 39.54 7.65 -20.02
CA SER A 25 39.02 8.85 -20.69
C SER A 25 37.74 9.27 -20.01
N GLY A 26 37.77 10.49 -19.49
CA GLY A 26 36.70 11.12 -18.73
C GLY A 26 35.47 11.43 -19.58
N THR A 27 34.53 12.04 -18.85
CA THR A 27 33.18 12.47 -19.25
C THR A 27 32.15 11.34 -19.30
N SER A 28 31.71 10.85 -18.14
CA SER A 28 30.38 10.26 -18.01
C SER A 28 29.41 11.38 -17.70
N GLN A 29 28.64 11.79 -18.71
CA GLN A 29 27.42 12.55 -18.51
C GLN A 29 26.50 11.81 -17.53
N GLY A 30 25.76 12.60 -16.74
CA GLY A 30 24.81 12.11 -15.75
C GLY A 30 23.87 11.07 -16.34
N SER A 31 23.93 9.87 -15.80
CA SER A 31 22.92 8.85 -16.02
C SER A 31 21.63 9.34 -15.36
N ILE A 32 20.66 9.73 -16.19
CA ILE A 32 19.30 9.96 -15.75
C ILE A 32 18.75 8.57 -15.39
N ASP A 33 18.52 8.36 -14.11
CA ASP A 33 17.89 7.16 -13.57
C ASP A 33 16.44 7.08 -14.05
N MET A 34 16.22 6.39 -15.16
CA MET A 34 14.89 6.17 -15.75
C MET A 34 14.03 5.21 -14.91
N GLY A 35 14.51 4.76 -13.74
CA GLY A 35 13.77 3.93 -12.80
C GLY A 35 12.88 4.68 -11.79
N ASP A 36 12.93 6.02 -11.77
CA ASP A 36 12.36 6.84 -10.68
C ASP A 36 10.87 7.18 -10.88
N ALA A 37 10.38 7.26 -12.13
CA ALA A 37 9.01 7.75 -12.40
C ALA A 37 7.88 6.80 -11.94
N LEU A 38 8.16 5.50 -11.78
CA LEU A 38 7.17 4.51 -11.31
C LEU A 38 7.11 4.39 -9.78
N GLU A 39 8.13 4.89 -9.08
CA GLU A 39 8.25 4.75 -7.62
C GLU A 39 7.77 5.97 -6.85
N GLN A 40 7.48 7.07 -7.54
CA GLN A 40 7.01 8.28 -6.90
C GLN A 40 5.48 8.25 -6.76
N PRO A 41 4.95 8.76 -5.64
CA PRO A 41 3.51 8.96 -5.50
C PRO A 41 2.95 9.78 -6.67
N SER A 42 1.68 9.52 -7.02
CA SER A 42 1.05 10.22 -8.13
C SER A 42 1.11 11.74 -7.95
N THR A 43 1.48 12.45 -9.01
CA THR A 43 1.44 13.92 -9.04
C THR A 43 0.01 14.46 -9.09
N ASN A 44 -0.97 13.63 -9.48
CA ASN A 44 -2.38 13.99 -9.44
C ASN A 44 -2.93 13.82 -8.01
N PRO A 45 -3.40 14.90 -7.35
CA PRO A 45 -3.89 14.85 -5.98
C PRO A 45 -5.01 13.82 -5.76
N LEU A 46 -5.98 13.72 -6.69
CA LEU A 46 -7.12 12.81 -6.56
C LEU A 46 -6.69 11.35 -6.68
N THR A 47 -5.80 11.06 -7.62
CA THR A 47 -5.25 9.71 -7.78
C THR A 47 -4.42 9.30 -6.56
N ARG A 48 -3.60 10.21 -6.03
CA ARG A 48 -2.80 9.95 -4.83
C ARG A 48 -3.66 9.74 -3.59
N ILE A 49 -4.70 10.55 -3.40
CA ILE A 49 -5.69 10.36 -2.32
C ILE A 49 -6.33 8.98 -2.42
N GLY A 50 -6.72 8.55 -3.64
CA GLY A 50 -7.26 7.22 -3.86
C GLY A 50 -6.28 6.11 -3.45
N SER A 51 -5.00 6.24 -3.83
CA SER A 51 -3.97 5.28 -3.43
C SER A 51 -3.76 5.24 -1.91
N LEU A 52 -3.73 6.39 -1.23
CA LEU A 52 -3.63 6.47 0.22
C LEU A 52 -4.83 5.81 0.92
N GLN A 53 -6.05 5.98 0.40
CA GLN A 53 -7.24 5.31 0.93
C GLN A 53 -7.16 3.79 0.76
N GLU A 54 -6.72 3.30 -0.40
CA GLU A 54 -6.53 1.87 -0.62
C GLU A 54 -5.47 1.29 0.33
N CYS A 55 -4.39 2.03 0.58
CA CYS A 55 -3.37 1.66 1.55
C CYS A 55 -3.95 1.61 2.97
N ALA A 56 -4.66 2.66 3.39
CA ALA A 56 -5.31 2.72 4.70
C ALA A 56 -6.23 1.52 4.91
N CYS A 57 -7.09 1.19 3.93
CA CYS A 57 -7.97 0.02 4.02
C CYS A 57 -7.19 -1.30 4.19
N ALA A 58 -6.13 -1.51 3.40
CA ALA A 58 -5.33 -2.73 3.50
C ALA A 58 -4.58 -2.84 4.84
N ILE A 59 -4.12 -1.71 5.38
CA ILE A 59 -3.41 -1.65 6.67
C ILE A 59 -4.41 -1.79 7.84
N THR A 60 -5.63 -1.27 7.76
CA THR A 60 -6.67 -1.46 8.78
C THR A 60 -7.02 -2.93 8.94
N GLU A 61 -7.12 -3.69 7.84
CA GLU A 61 -7.31 -5.14 7.94
C GLU A 61 -6.15 -5.82 8.69
N LEU A 62 -4.92 -5.35 8.50
CA LEU A 62 -3.76 -5.84 9.24
C LEU A 62 -3.83 -5.49 10.73
N VAL A 63 -4.28 -4.29 11.10
CA VAL A 63 -4.50 -3.92 12.52
C VAL A 63 -5.47 -4.90 13.17
N ASN A 64 -6.60 -5.19 12.53
CA ASN A 64 -7.59 -6.14 13.04
C ASN A 64 -6.99 -7.55 13.21
N GLU A 65 -6.22 -8.04 12.23
CA GLU A 65 -5.52 -9.33 12.35
C GLU A 65 -4.57 -9.37 13.56
N ARG A 66 -3.91 -8.26 13.89
CA ARG A 66 -3.03 -8.17 15.07
C ARG A 66 -3.82 -8.14 16.37
N LEU A 67 -4.98 -7.48 16.41
CA LEU A 67 -5.86 -7.49 17.57
C LEU A 67 -6.43 -8.88 17.85
N GLU A 68 -6.91 -9.58 16.83
CA GLU A 68 -7.41 -10.96 16.97
C GLU A 68 -6.31 -11.93 17.43
N ALA A 69 -5.04 -11.67 17.05
CA ALA A 69 -3.89 -12.42 17.53
C ALA A 69 -3.40 -12.01 18.94
N GLY A 70 -4.09 -11.08 19.62
CA GLY A 70 -3.73 -10.56 20.94
C GLY A 70 -2.48 -9.66 20.95
N LYS A 71 -1.98 -9.25 19.78
CA LYS A 71 -0.75 -8.47 19.60
C LYS A 71 -1.05 -6.96 19.61
N HIS A 72 -1.50 -6.47 20.77
CA HIS A 72 -1.99 -5.10 20.94
C HIS A 72 -0.94 -4.02 20.62
N LEU A 73 0.33 -4.21 21.01
CA LEU A 73 1.40 -3.27 20.65
C LEU A 73 1.69 -3.24 19.15
N GLU A 74 1.67 -4.40 18.49
CA GLU A 74 1.83 -4.46 17.03
C GLU A 74 0.67 -3.72 16.34
N ALA A 75 -0.57 -4.02 16.76
CA ALA A 75 -1.77 -3.36 16.25
C ALA A 75 -1.70 -1.83 16.41
N PHE A 76 -1.33 -1.36 17.61
CA PHE A 76 -1.17 0.06 17.88
C PHE A 76 -0.07 0.71 17.04
N SER A 77 1.11 0.07 16.94
CA SER A 77 2.21 0.59 16.11
C SER A 77 1.78 0.77 14.64
N VAL A 78 1.00 -0.18 14.10
CA VAL A 78 0.47 -0.13 12.74
C VAL A 78 -0.65 0.91 12.61
N GLN A 79 -1.48 1.10 13.65
CA GLN A 79 -2.48 2.17 13.68
C GLN A 79 -1.86 3.56 13.56
N LEU A 80 -0.67 3.79 14.14
CA LEU A 80 0.05 5.06 13.97
C LEU A 80 0.47 5.30 12.51
N VAL A 81 0.72 4.24 11.73
CA VAL A 81 0.97 4.34 10.28
C VAL A 81 -0.31 4.76 9.55
N ILE A 82 -1.47 4.21 9.90
CA ILE A 82 -2.76 4.63 9.34
C ILE A 82 -3.01 6.12 9.59
N LEU A 83 -2.72 6.62 10.80
CA LEU A 83 -2.80 8.05 11.10
C LEU A 83 -1.86 8.88 10.22
N ALA A 84 -0.64 8.41 9.98
CA ALA A 84 0.30 9.09 9.09
C ALA A 84 -0.20 9.13 7.63
N VAL A 85 -0.83 8.06 7.15
CA VAL A 85 -1.47 7.99 5.82
C VAL A 85 -2.60 9.01 5.70
N TRP A 86 -3.51 9.05 6.67
CA TRP A 86 -4.62 10.00 6.65
C TRP A 86 -4.17 11.46 6.84
N LYS A 87 -3.14 11.70 7.66
CA LYS A 87 -2.51 13.02 7.77
C LYS A 87 -1.93 13.48 6.44
N GLN A 88 -1.31 12.58 5.67
CA GLN A 88 -0.79 12.88 4.34
C GLN A 88 -1.93 13.18 3.35
N ALA A 89 -3.02 12.41 3.39
CA ALA A 89 -4.21 12.67 2.57
C ALA A 89 -4.83 14.05 2.89
N LEU A 90 -4.93 14.42 4.17
CA LEU A 90 -5.39 15.75 4.59
C LEU A 90 -4.51 16.87 4.08
N HIS A 91 -3.19 16.71 4.17
CA HIS A 91 -2.25 17.70 3.68
C HIS A 91 -2.42 17.96 2.18
N ILE A 92 -2.60 16.91 1.38
CA ILE A 92 -2.87 17.02 -0.07
C ILE A 92 -4.19 17.75 -0.33
N CYS A 93 -5.24 17.39 0.41
CA CYS A 93 -6.55 18.03 0.31
C CYS A 93 -6.52 19.53 0.61
N HIS A 94 -5.87 19.92 1.71
CA HIS A 94 -5.75 21.32 2.11
C HIS A 94 -4.89 22.12 1.12
N ALA A 95 -3.77 21.56 0.65
CA ALA A 95 -2.94 22.19 -0.38
C ALA A 95 -3.71 22.42 -1.69
N GLN A 96 -4.56 21.47 -2.09
CA GLN A 96 -5.42 21.61 -3.27
C GLN A 96 -6.48 22.71 -3.08
N ALA A 97 -7.10 22.77 -1.89
CA ALA A 97 -8.07 23.82 -1.58
C ALA A 97 -7.45 25.22 -1.59
N ALA A 98 -6.25 25.37 -1.01
CA ALA A 98 -5.49 26.62 -1.05
C ALA A 98 -5.13 27.03 -2.50
N SER A 99 -4.66 26.09 -3.31
CA SER A 99 -4.32 26.34 -4.71
C SER A 99 -5.53 26.77 -5.56
N ALA A 100 -6.73 26.25 -5.26
CA ALA A 100 -7.97 26.62 -5.93
C ALA A 100 -8.45 28.05 -5.56
N LEU A 101 -8.05 28.57 -4.41
CA LEU A 101 -8.37 29.94 -3.97
C LEU A 101 -7.44 30.98 -4.62
N GLU A 102 -6.19 30.62 -4.92
CA GLU A 102 -5.21 31.49 -5.59
C GLU A 102 -5.41 31.55 -7.12
N GLY A 103 -6.05 30.54 -7.72
CA GLY A 103 -6.41 30.51 -9.15
C GLY A 103 -7.75 31.19 -9.44
N SER A 104 -7.77 32.52 -9.56
CA SER A 104 -8.82 33.41 -10.15
C SER A 104 -10.32 33.01 -10.02
N PRO A 105 -11.18 33.86 -9.42
CA PRO A 105 -12.61 33.58 -9.33
C PRO A 105 -13.30 33.80 -10.69
N SER A 106 -13.72 32.72 -11.34
CA SER A 106 -14.78 32.77 -12.35
C SER A 106 -16.11 32.50 -11.65
N PRO A 107 -17.06 33.46 -11.61
CA PRO A 107 -18.33 33.26 -10.96
C PRO A 107 -19.30 32.66 -11.96
N ASP A 108 -19.48 31.34 -11.94
CA ASP A 108 -20.78 30.76 -12.29
C ASP A 108 -20.78 29.27 -11.94
N VAL A 109 -21.70 28.88 -11.06
CA VAL A 109 -22.73 27.86 -11.36
C VAL A 109 -23.67 27.78 -10.16
N ARG A 110 -24.91 28.15 -10.45
CA ARG A 110 -26.09 28.19 -9.57
C ARG A 110 -26.30 26.90 -8.78
N TYR A 111 -26.60 27.09 -7.49
CA TYR A 111 -27.33 26.16 -6.63
C TYR A 111 -28.58 25.60 -7.33
N ARG A 112 -28.72 24.28 -7.42
CA ARG A 112 -30.03 23.62 -7.64
C ARG A 112 -30.08 22.19 -7.10
N GLY A 113 -30.83 22.02 -6.01
CA GLY A 113 -31.87 20.98 -5.89
C GLY A 113 -31.47 19.56 -5.44
N SER A 114 -31.96 19.19 -4.25
CA SER A 114 -31.96 17.88 -3.58
C SER A 114 -32.39 16.67 -4.42
N SER A 115 -31.91 15.47 -4.05
CA SER A 115 -32.78 14.29 -3.93
C SER A 115 -32.24 13.26 -2.92
N ASN A 116 -33.14 12.81 -2.04
CA ASN A 116 -32.93 11.83 -0.98
C ASN A 116 -32.66 10.42 -1.52
N LYS A 117 -31.66 9.72 -0.99
CA LYS A 117 -31.66 8.24 -0.95
C LYS A 117 -31.23 7.75 0.43
N ARG A 118 -32.15 6.99 1.04
CA ARG A 118 -32.03 6.32 2.34
C ARG A 118 -30.85 5.35 2.29
N HIS A 119 -30.00 5.34 3.31
CA HIS A 119 -28.90 4.38 3.46
C HIS A 119 -29.26 3.37 4.55
N ASN A 120 -29.26 2.11 4.18
CA ASN A 120 -29.35 0.96 5.09
C ASN A 120 -27.92 0.60 5.52
N PRO A 121 -27.60 0.46 6.82
CA PRO A 121 -26.24 0.16 7.23
C PRO A 121 -26.08 -1.35 7.34
N ASN A 122 -25.31 -1.97 6.44
CA ASN A 122 -24.65 -3.24 6.72
C ASN A 122 -23.54 -3.51 5.70
N ALA A 123 -22.32 -3.55 6.21
CA ALA A 123 -21.07 -4.08 5.65
C ALA A 123 -20.61 -3.57 4.27
N ARG A 124 -19.38 -3.02 4.26
CA ARG A 124 -18.52 -2.64 3.11
C ARG A 124 -18.68 -1.21 2.59
N GLU A 125 -18.05 -0.28 3.32
CA GLU A 125 -17.85 1.10 2.88
C GLU A 125 -16.36 1.44 2.76
N CYS A 126 -15.61 0.68 1.95
CA CYS A 126 -14.25 1.09 1.54
C CYS A 126 -14.20 1.58 0.08
N ARG A 127 -15.36 1.62 -0.60
CA ARG A 127 -15.42 1.91 -2.04
C ARG A 127 -16.54 2.91 -2.33
N ARG A 128 -16.40 4.14 -1.85
CA ARG A 128 -17.26 5.25 -2.29
C ARG A 128 -16.55 5.97 -3.45
N GLY A 129 -17.14 5.85 -4.66
CA GLY A 129 -16.56 6.28 -5.93
C GLY A 129 -16.06 7.73 -5.93
N ILE A 130 -14.76 7.86 -6.22
CA ILE A 130 -13.99 9.12 -6.21
C ILE A 130 -14.35 10.00 -7.43
N GLU A 131 -14.78 9.40 -8.53
CA GLU A 131 -14.89 10.09 -9.83
C GLU A 131 -16.09 11.05 -9.96
N SER A 132 -16.99 11.10 -8.97
CA SER A 132 -18.21 11.94 -9.03
C SER A 132 -18.37 12.95 -7.89
N ARG A 133 -17.43 13.04 -6.93
CA ARG A 133 -17.54 13.93 -5.77
C ARG A 133 -16.66 15.16 -5.94
N GLY A 134 -17.21 16.35 -5.68
CA GLY A 134 -16.44 17.60 -5.73
C GLY A 134 -15.31 17.63 -4.69
N PRO A 135 -14.21 18.38 -4.93
CA PRO A 135 -13.01 18.40 -4.07
C PRO A 135 -13.30 18.75 -2.59
N ALA A 136 -14.21 19.69 -2.34
CA ALA A 136 -14.59 20.08 -0.98
C ALA A 136 -15.27 18.94 -0.20
N VAL A 137 -16.11 18.14 -0.87
CA VAL A 137 -16.81 17.00 -0.25
C VAL A 137 -15.83 15.86 0.07
N LEU A 138 -14.79 15.71 -0.74
CA LEU A 138 -13.71 14.75 -0.50
C LEU A 138 -12.86 15.17 0.71
N CYS A 139 -12.49 16.46 0.83
CA CYS A 139 -11.75 16.97 1.99
C CYS A 139 -12.51 16.72 3.31
N SER A 140 -13.79 17.08 3.37
CA SER A 140 -14.62 16.83 4.56
C SER A 140 -14.85 15.34 4.84
N GLN A 141 -14.68 14.46 3.84
CA GLN A 141 -14.69 13.03 4.06
C GLN A 141 -13.41 12.57 4.77
N ILE A 142 -12.27 12.97 4.22
CA ILE A 142 -10.95 12.61 4.73
C ILE A 142 -10.74 13.15 6.15
N GLU A 143 -11.25 14.35 6.47
CA GLU A 143 -11.23 14.90 7.84
C GLU A 143 -11.99 14.02 8.82
N ARG A 144 -13.15 13.50 8.42
CA ARG A 144 -13.93 12.60 9.28
C ARG A 144 -13.23 11.27 9.47
N ASP A 145 -12.69 10.70 8.38
CA ASP A 145 -11.99 9.42 8.42
C ASP A 145 -10.73 9.55 9.30
N PHE A 146 -9.97 10.64 9.17
CA PHE A 146 -8.85 10.94 10.06
C PHE A 146 -9.25 11.03 11.53
N LEU A 147 -10.32 11.77 11.86
CA LEU A 147 -10.79 11.88 13.24
C LEU A 147 -11.28 10.53 13.80
N GLN A 148 -11.91 9.71 12.96
CA GLN A 148 -12.31 8.35 13.35
C GLN A 148 -11.09 7.49 13.69
N GLU A 149 -10.04 7.53 12.89
CA GLU A 149 -8.80 6.79 13.15
C GLU A 149 -8.04 7.33 14.38
N VAL A 150 -8.15 8.63 14.68
CA VAL A 150 -7.61 9.21 15.92
C VAL A 150 -8.34 8.63 17.13
N CYS A 151 -9.68 8.63 17.10
CA CYS A 151 -10.47 7.99 18.17
C CYS A 151 -10.07 6.52 18.32
N HIS A 152 -9.94 5.78 17.22
CA HIS A 152 -9.55 4.38 17.27
C HIS A 152 -8.14 4.18 17.88
N ALA A 153 -7.18 5.04 17.54
CA ALA A 153 -5.84 5.01 18.14
C ALA A 153 -5.87 5.32 19.65
N GLU A 154 -6.70 6.26 20.09
CA GLU A 154 -6.91 6.56 21.51
C GLU A 154 -7.53 5.36 22.25
N GLU A 155 -8.46 4.66 21.62
CA GLU A 155 -9.04 3.43 22.18
C GLU A 155 -7.97 2.36 22.39
N LEU A 156 -7.15 2.09 21.36
CA LEU A 156 -6.05 1.14 21.45
C LEU A 156 -5.03 1.54 22.51
N ALA A 157 -4.70 2.84 22.63
CA ALA A 157 -3.75 3.35 23.62
C ALA A 157 -4.20 3.10 25.07
N ARG A 158 -5.51 3.13 25.35
CA ARG A 158 -6.03 2.84 26.69
C ARG A 158 -5.76 1.40 27.12
N ASP A 159 -5.81 0.47 26.18
CA ASP A 159 -5.56 -0.95 26.44
C ASP A 159 -4.07 -1.25 26.65
N LEU A 160 -3.17 -0.38 26.13
CA LEU A 160 -1.72 -0.49 26.34
C LEU A 160 -1.28 -0.23 27.78
N GLY A 161 -2.07 0.51 28.59
CA GLY A 161 -1.73 0.80 29.98
C GLY A 161 -1.67 -0.43 30.89
N ARG A 162 -2.02 -1.61 30.37
CA ARG A 162 -1.95 -2.92 31.05
C ARG A 162 -0.75 -3.75 30.61
N ILE A 163 0.05 -3.26 29.66
CA ILE A 163 1.18 -3.97 29.08
C ILE A 163 2.44 -3.68 29.89
N ASP A 164 3.32 -4.67 29.98
CA ASP A 164 4.57 -4.62 30.75
C ASP A 164 5.45 -3.43 30.30
N GLU A 165 5.98 -2.67 31.26
CA GLU A 165 6.78 -1.46 31.02
C GLU A 165 8.09 -1.76 30.27
N THR A 166 8.50 -3.03 30.20
CA THR A 166 9.70 -3.46 29.48
C THR A 166 9.46 -3.75 28.00
N SER A 167 8.22 -3.67 27.51
CA SER A 167 7.91 -4.01 26.11
C SER A 167 8.19 -2.83 25.17
N GLU A 168 9.24 -2.98 24.35
CA GLU A 168 9.58 -1.99 23.32
C GLU A 168 8.52 -1.93 22.20
N MET A 169 8.30 -0.74 21.65
CA MET A 169 7.36 -0.55 20.55
C MET A 169 7.86 -1.26 19.27
N PRO A 170 7.06 -2.16 18.66
CA PRO A 170 7.45 -2.83 17.42
C PRO A 170 7.62 -1.86 16.24
N ASP A 171 8.49 -2.23 15.29
CA ASP A 171 8.60 -1.50 14.01
C ASP A 171 7.40 -1.83 13.10
N ALA A 172 6.50 -0.86 12.95
CA ALA A 172 5.29 -1.00 12.15
C ALA A 172 5.57 -1.24 10.66
N MET A 173 6.63 -0.65 10.10
CA MET A 173 6.98 -0.83 8.69
C MET A 173 7.50 -2.26 8.44
N GLU A 174 8.29 -2.77 9.38
CA GLU A 174 8.72 -4.17 9.35
C GLU A 174 7.52 -5.14 9.50
N ILE A 175 6.56 -4.82 10.39
CA ILE A 175 5.33 -5.61 10.53
C ILE A 175 4.55 -5.65 9.21
N ILE A 176 4.38 -4.50 8.54
CA ILE A 176 3.69 -4.44 7.25
C ILE A 176 4.42 -5.29 6.20
N PHE A 177 5.76 -5.20 6.14
CA PHE A 177 6.57 -5.98 5.23
C PHE A 177 6.43 -7.49 5.46
N GLN A 178 6.59 -7.94 6.72
CA GLN A 178 6.49 -9.36 7.06
C GLN A 178 5.08 -9.90 6.83
N SER A 179 4.05 -9.11 7.11
CA SER A 179 2.66 -9.44 6.81
C SER A 179 2.44 -9.65 5.31
N ALA A 180 2.99 -8.76 4.48
CA ALA A 180 2.87 -8.88 3.03
C ALA A 180 3.52 -10.18 2.51
N LEU A 181 4.70 -10.54 3.02
CA LEU A 181 5.36 -11.79 2.66
C LEU A 181 4.60 -13.03 3.16
N ALA A 182 4.02 -12.96 4.37
CA ALA A 182 3.20 -14.04 4.92
C ALA A 182 1.94 -14.27 4.08
N LEU A 183 1.25 -13.20 3.67
CA LEU A 183 0.10 -13.25 2.77
C LEU A 183 0.48 -13.84 1.41
N GLY A 184 1.63 -13.45 0.85
CA GLY A 184 2.14 -14.03 -0.41
C GLY A 184 2.40 -15.53 -0.29
N ARG A 185 3.02 -15.99 0.80
CA ARG A 185 3.22 -17.43 1.04
C ARG A 185 1.91 -18.17 1.24
N HIS A 186 0.99 -17.61 2.01
CA HIS A 186 -0.32 -18.20 2.25
C HIS A 186 -1.14 -18.29 0.96
N GLY A 187 -1.08 -17.27 0.10
CA GLY A 187 -1.69 -17.30 -1.23
C GLY A 187 -1.16 -18.46 -2.09
N GLY A 188 0.13 -18.77 -1.99
CA GLY A 188 0.70 -19.95 -2.66
C GLY A 188 0.22 -21.28 -2.10
N VAL A 189 -0.10 -21.35 -0.80
CA VAL A 189 -0.73 -22.55 -0.20
C VAL A 189 -2.15 -22.71 -0.71
N GLU A 190 -2.93 -21.63 -0.72
CA GLU A 190 -4.31 -21.65 -1.25
C GLU A 190 -4.36 -22.01 -2.74
N GLU A 191 -3.40 -21.52 -3.53
CA GLU A 191 -3.25 -21.88 -4.94
C GLU A 191 -2.99 -23.38 -5.12
N LEU A 192 -2.13 -23.98 -4.29
CA LEU A 192 -1.86 -25.41 -4.31
C LEU A 192 -3.07 -26.24 -3.86
N MET A 193 -3.93 -25.68 -3.02
CA MET A 193 -5.18 -26.29 -2.55
C MET A 193 -6.36 -26.06 -3.51
N ASP A 194 -6.12 -25.50 -4.71
CA ASP A 194 -7.13 -25.17 -5.72
C ASP A 194 -8.15 -24.08 -5.28
N ASN A 195 -7.85 -23.38 -4.18
CA ASN A 195 -8.64 -22.25 -3.67
C ASN A 195 -8.23 -20.94 -4.37
N MET A 196 -8.42 -20.89 -5.69
CA MET A 196 -7.90 -19.81 -6.53
C MET A 196 -8.41 -18.40 -6.16
N GLU A 197 -9.66 -18.29 -5.69
CA GLU A 197 -10.24 -17.01 -5.27
C GLU A 197 -9.58 -16.47 -4.00
N SER A 198 -9.33 -17.36 -3.03
CA SER A 198 -8.61 -17.05 -1.80
C SER A 198 -7.17 -16.65 -2.09
N ALA A 199 -6.47 -17.44 -2.92
CA ALA A 199 -5.12 -17.14 -3.38
C ALA A 199 -5.02 -15.76 -4.04
N ALA A 200 -5.95 -15.46 -4.96
CA ALA A 200 -5.98 -14.17 -5.65
C ALA A 200 -6.23 -13.00 -4.68
N ALA A 201 -7.08 -13.17 -3.66
CA ALA A 201 -7.32 -12.16 -2.64
C ALA A 201 -6.07 -11.90 -1.79
N LEU A 202 -5.39 -12.96 -1.35
CA LEU A 202 -4.16 -12.89 -0.56
C LEU A 202 -3.01 -12.25 -1.34
N TYR A 203 -2.81 -12.62 -2.61
CA TYR A 203 -1.83 -11.98 -3.48
C TYR A 203 -2.13 -10.49 -3.69
N THR A 204 -3.40 -10.13 -3.90
CA THR A 204 -3.80 -8.73 -4.05
C THR A 204 -3.49 -7.93 -2.79
N LYS A 205 -3.77 -8.50 -1.60
CA LYS A 205 -3.47 -7.84 -0.32
C LYS A 205 -1.96 -7.70 -0.10
N ALA A 206 -1.17 -8.74 -0.40
CA ALA A 206 0.28 -8.70 -0.32
C ALA A 206 0.87 -7.60 -1.23
N VAL A 207 0.43 -7.53 -2.49
CA VAL A 207 0.87 -6.50 -3.44
C VAL A 207 0.53 -5.10 -2.94
N ARG A 208 -0.67 -4.88 -2.39
CA ARG A 208 -1.05 -3.57 -1.83
C ARG A 208 -0.11 -3.11 -0.71
N LEU A 209 0.22 -4.00 0.23
CA LEU A 209 1.14 -3.67 1.32
C LEU A 209 2.57 -3.41 0.84
N LEU A 210 3.07 -4.18 -0.15
CA LEU A 210 4.39 -3.94 -0.73
C LEU A 210 4.43 -2.63 -1.54
N SER A 211 3.39 -2.33 -2.30
CA SER A 211 3.27 -1.07 -3.05
C SER A 211 3.18 0.13 -2.11
N PHE A 212 2.47 0.00 -0.99
CA PHE A 212 2.46 1.02 0.07
C PHE A 212 3.88 1.32 0.56
N LEU A 213 4.64 0.29 0.93
CA LEU A 213 6.02 0.45 1.41
C LEU A 213 6.93 1.09 0.35
N LEU A 214 6.74 0.72 -0.92
CA LEU A 214 7.58 1.21 -2.01
C LEU A 214 7.30 2.68 -2.39
N ILE A 215 6.02 3.04 -2.46
CA ILE A 215 5.56 4.29 -3.09
C ILE A 215 5.12 5.32 -2.04
N GLU A 216 4.16 4.98 -1.19
CA GLU A 216 3.51 5.96 -0.32
C GLU A 216 4.27 6.16 1.00
N ALA A 217 4.81 5.09 1.60
CA ALA A 217 5.50 5.14 2.89
C ALA A 217 6.68 6.14 2.94
N PRO A 218 7.55 6.26 1.90
CA PRO A 218 8.63 7.25 1.90
C PRO A 218 8.13 8.70 1.87
N SER A 219 6.87 8.92 1.49
CA SER A 219 6.25 10.24 1.40
C SER A 219 5.51 10.66 2.67
N LEU A 220 5.41 9.76 3.65
CA LEU A 220 4.77 10.02 4.93
C LEU A 220 5.67 10.84 5.84
N ILE A 221 5.06 11.77 6.58
CA ILE A 221 5.75 12.60 7.57
C ILE A 221 5.91 11.79 8.86
N LEU A 222 6.92 10.91 8.89
CA LEU A 222 7.28 10.07 10.02
C LEU A 222 8.52 10.60 10.75
N ASN A 223 8.64 10.29 12.03
CA ASN A 223 9.83 10.61 12.83
C ASN A 223 10.34 9.35 13.56
N PRO A 224 11.46 8.75 13.13
CA PRO A 224 12.32 9.17 12.01
C PRO A 224 11.66 8.97 10.63
N PRO A 225 12.09 9.69 9.58
CA PRO A 225 11.60 9.48 8.23
C PRO A 225 11.84 8.04 7.75
N PHE A 226 10.89 7.49 7.00
CA PHE A 226 11.05 6.20 6.37
C PHE A 226 11.88 6.33 5.09
N SER A 227 12.95 5.56 4.99
CA SER A 227 13.88 5.60 3.86
C SER A 227 14.25 4.19 3.43
N LEU A 228 14.03 3.87 2.16
CA LEU A 228 14.43 2.60 1.55
C LEU A 228 15.81 2.73 0.90
N THR A 229 16.65 1.71 1.10
CA THR A 229 17.88 1.58 0.31
C THR A 229 17.56 1.21 -1.14
N SER A 230 18.50 1.42 -2.07
CA SER A 230 18.34 0.98 -3.46
C SER A 230 18.10 -0.54 -3.55
N SER A 231 18.79 -1.31 -2.72
CA SER A 231 18.60 -2.76 -2.62
C SER A 231 17.20 -3.13 -2.16
N ASP A 232 16.66 -2.42 -1.15
CA ASP A 232 15.30 -2.67 -0.66
C ASP A 232 14.25 -2.36 -1.72
N ARG A 233 14.42 -1.26 -2.46
CA ARG A 233 13.54 -0.88 -3.58
C ARG A 233 13.50 -1.96 -4.64
N ILE A 234 14.66 -2.43 -5.09
CA ILE A 234 14.77 -3.52 -6.07
C ILE A 234 14.06 -4.78 -5.54
N ARG A 235 14.30 -5.14 -4.28
CA ARG A 235 13.70 -6.31 -3.66
C ARG A 235 12.16 -6.22 -3.59
N LEU A 236 11.61 -5.08 -3.19
CA LEU A 236 10.17 -4.84 -3.15
C LEU A 236 9.56 -4.93 -4.56
N ARG A 237 10.19 -4.32 -5.56
CA ARG A 237 9.75 -4.43 -6.97
C ARG A 237 9.70 -5.88 -7.43
N THR A 238 10.75 -6.66 -7.18
CA THR A 238 10.81 -8.07 -7.56
C THR A 238 9.69 -8.88 -6.90
N TYR A 239 9.40 -8.65 -5.63
CA TYR A 239 8.28 -9.33 -4.97
C TYR A 239 6.93 -8.97 -5.58
N ILE A 240 6.69 -7.69 -5.85
CA ILE A 240 5.46 -7.23 -6.51
C ILE A 240 5.29 -7.90 -7.88
N GLU A 241 6.36 -7.93 -8.68
CA GLU A 241 6.35 -8.56 -10.00
C GLU A 241 6.06 -10.05 -9.94
N ILE A 242 6.71 -10.79 -9.03
CA ILE A 242 6.48 -12.23 -8.86
C ILE A 242 5.02 -12.51 -8.48
N LEU A 243 4.45 -11.74 -7.56
CA LEU A 243 3.07 -11.92 -7.11
C LEU A 243 2.07 -11.60 -8.22
N ASN A 244 2.28 -10.52 -8.98
CA ASN A 244 1.45 -10.16 -10.12
C ASN A 244 1.51 -11.22 -11.24
N ASN A 245 2.70 -11.75 -11.52
CA ASN A 245 2.88 -12.82 -12.51
C ASN A 245 2.15 -14.10 -12.10
N ARG A 246 2.24 -14.52 -10.84
CA ARG A 246 1.48 -15.67 -10.32
C ARG A 246 -0.02 -15.46 -10.42
N GLN A 247 -0.50 -14.28 -10.04
CA GLN A 247 -1.92 -13.94 -10.16
C GLN A 247 -2.39 -13.95 -11.63
N GLY A 248 -1.56 -13.47 -12.57
CA GLY A 248 -1.84 -13.52 -14.00
C GLY A 248 -1.93 -14.94 -14.53
N GLN A 249 -0.98 -15.80 -14.17
CA GLN A 249 -0.96 -17.21 -14.58
C GLN A 249 -2.16 -18.00 -14.05
N SER A 250 -2.50 -17.82 -12.76
CA SER A 250 -3.68 -18.42 -12.13
C SER A 250 -4.98 -18.05 -12.88
N ARG A 251 -5.15 -16.77 -13.24
CA ARG A 251 -6.30 -16.30 -14.03
C ARG A 251 -6.35 -16.91 -15.42
N SER A 252 -5.21 -16.99 -16.11
CA SER A 252 -5.13 -17.60 -17.45
C SER A 252 -5.41 -19.10 -17.43
N HIS A 253 -4.90 -19.83 -16.44
CA HIS A 253 -5.15 -21.27 -16.27
C HIS A 253 -6.64 -21.56 -16.06
N ARG A 254 -7.30 -20.78 -15.19
CA ARG A 254 -8.75 -20.89 -14.98
C ARG A 254 -9.54 -20.64 -16.26
N MET A 255 -9.18 -19.62 -17.04
CA MET A 255 -9.85 -19.33 -18.32
C MET A 255 -9.67 -20.46 -19.35
N ALA A 256 -8.55 -21.19 -19.31
CA ALA A 256 -8.32 -22.34 -20.17
C ALA A 256 -9.17 -23.56 -19.76
N MET A 257 -9.29 -23.85 -18.46
CA MET A 257 -10.13 -24.95 -17.96
C MET A 257 -11.61 -24.74 -18.28
N LEU A 258 -12.15 -23.55 -18.00
CA LEU A 258 -13.56 -23.22 -18.30
C LEU A 258 -13.90 -23.37 -19.80
N LYS A 259 -12.96 -23.05 -20.69
CA LYS A 259 -13.14 -23.23 -22.15
C LYS A 259 -13.16 -24.70 -22.58
N CYS A 260 -12.50 -25.60 -21.85
CA CYS A 260 -12.55 -27.03 -22.15
C CYS A 260 -13.86 -27.67 -21.70
N ASP A 261 -14.42 -27.24 -20.58
CA ASP A 261 -15.68 -27.76 -20.06
C ASP A 261 -16.86 -27.38 -20.98
N ASP A 262 -16.87 -26.15 -21.51
CA ASP A 262 -17.88 -25.68 -22.47
C ASP A 262 -17.83 -26.40 -23.83
N GLN A 263 -16.69 -27.03 -24.17
CA GLN A 263 -16.52 -27.79 -25.42
C GLN A 263 -16.88 -29.28 -25.27
N GLN A 264 -17.04 -29.78 -24.05
CA GLN A 264 -17.44 -31.18 -23.79
C GLN A 264 -18.95 -31.35 -23.58
N SER A 265 -19.71 -30.26 -23.58
CA SER A 265 -21.17 -30.25 -23.47
C SER A 265 -21.86 -30.08 -24.84
N PHE A 266 -21.65 -31.00 -25.78
CA PHE A 266 -22.46 -31.16 -27.00
C PHE A 266 -22.52 -32.61 -27.46
#